data_AF-A0A813FYE3-F1
#
_entry.id   AF-A0A813FYE3-F1
#
_cell.length_a   1.000
_cell.length_b   1.000
_cell.length_c   1.000
_cell.angle_alpha   90.00
_cell.angle_beta   90.00
_cell.angle_gamma   90.00
#
_symmetry.space_group_name_H-M   'P 1'
#
loop_
_entity.id
_entity.type
_entity.pdbx_description
1 polymer ?
#
loop_
_entity_poly.entity_id
_entity_poly.type
_entity_poly.pdbx_seq_one_letter_code
_entity_poly.pdbx_strand_id
1 'polypeptide(L)'
;MSTASDDRVHAQVRHHLTKLDGEFKGLRAQFTEFAKRTNYKLSHERGAPTPSESPPLEDLLREMGELSAQVQMTSALRQEQAELRRALDAQSNEINGLQRSFNAMQSQFQRSSEGMLSQSQRSTDGMQSQVQRDVAGLVDRVREQDQLIRRLQNQKPSVNPAEATTQGLALELQDFKKQIYDSGVLAPRREIVANDEKKSLPPVGSLELGEDVFSARLLIKLGYAKAARGRQLEIGDSSESSEDEEAALAALPQASCSLHEGKHHDHLDDVFGLKVPEIQMWGAGYREVTSGFLAVVCSTALLQLLALFCVFAYGMHHGDVCVKTALTGTAYWTLHLSKAAGVIVVGCLMGGDVMDTVNYCMVSALMERKIESEVAISALARILTVMMTAVANSVLFIVATKPDGVWLSVTAMGFVTELSRAIFKISKSGVLGHHVARTMTDLNFTLSFMSDYPWWFLPIRHLAHCALFGFMIVFATFVFFMPVQVCPADGSPAGNVFNTILPFM
;
A
#
# COMPACT_ATOMS: atom_id res chain seq x y z
N MET A 1 -18.00 -5.16 -16.73
CA MET A 1 -18.85 -4.41 -15.77
C MET A 1 -18.70 -2.89 -15.86
N SER A 2 -17.72 -2.32 -16.60
CA SER A 2 -17.55 -0.86 -16.74
C SER A 2 -18.61 -0.16 -17.61
N THR A 3 -19.25 -0.86 -18.55
CA THR A 3 -20.17 -0.25 -19.52
C THR A 3 -21.51 0.17 -18.90
N ALA A 4 -21.96 -0.50 -17.83
CA ALA A 4 -23.25 -0.22 -17.20
C ALA A 4 -23.28 1.10 -16.40
N SER A 5 -22.11 1.61 -16.02
CA SER A 5 -21.99 2.91 -15.33
C SER A 5 -22.11 4.08 -16.30
N ASP A 6 -21.47 3.97 -17.47
CA ASP A 6 -21.54 5.00 -18.52
C ASP A 6 -22.95 5.14 -19.10
N ASP A 7 -23.67 4.04 -19.26
CA ASP A 7 -25.05 4.05 -19.75
C ASP A 7 -26.00 4.81 -18.80
N ARG A 8 -25.76 4.78 -17.49
CA ARG A 8 -26.55 5.52 -16.49
C ARG A 8 -26.29 7.02 -16.55
N VAL A 9 -25.03 7.44 -16.68
CA VAL A 9 -24.68 8.85 -16.78
C VAL A 9 -25.23 9.44 -18.09
N HIS A 10 -25.10 8.71 -19.21
CA HIS A 10 -25.68 9.12 -20.48
C HIS A 10 -27.22 9.18 -20.44
N ALA A 11 -27.89 8.25 -19.76
CA ALA A 11 -29.33 8.29 -19.58
C ALA A 11 -29.78 9.50 -18.75
N GLN A 12 -29.05 9.84 -17.69
CA GLN A 12 -29.36 10.98 -16.83
C GLN A 12 -29.17 12.31 -17.56
N VAL A 13 -28.08 12.47 -18.32
CA VAL A 13 -27.84 13.67 -19.15
C VAL A 13 -28.90 13.80 -20.24
N ARG A 14 -29.26 12.70 -20.91
CA ARG A 14 -30.32 12.69 -21.94
C ARG A 14 -31.66 13.09 -21.34
N HIS A 15 -31.99 12.62 -20.13
CA HIS A 15 -33.23 12.99 -19.44
C HIS A 15 -33.30 14.49 -19.14
N HIS A 16 -32.23 15.09 -18.61
CA HIS A 16 -32.18 16.54 -18.35
C HIS A 16 -32.30 17.37 -19.64
N LEU A 17 -31.65 16.95 -20.73
CA LEU A 17 -31.77 17.64 -22.02
C LEU A 17 -33.19 17.57 -22.59
N THR A 18 -33.88 16.43 -22.48
CA THR A 18 -35.28 16.30 -22.93
C THR A 18 -36.25 17.14 -22.10
N LYS A 19 -36.00 17.28 -20.79
CA LYS A 19 -36.82 18.13 -19.91
C LYS A 19 -36.70 19.60 -20.31
N LEU A 20 -35.48 20.09 -20.54
CA LEU A 20 -35.21 21.46 -20.99
C LEU A 20 -35.84 21.76 -22.35
N ASP A 21 -35.80 20.82 -23.31
CA ASP A 21 -36.46 20.99 -24.61
C ASP A 21 -38.00 21.12 -24.48
N GLY A 22 -38.59 20.38 -23.55
CA GLY A 22 -40.02 20.50 -23.22
C GLY A 22 -40.38 21.88 -22.65
N GLU A 23 -39.60 22.38 -21.71
CA GLU A 23 -39.79 23.71 -21.12
C GLU A 23 -39.65 24.83 -22.17
N PHE A 24 -38.66 24.72 -23.06
CA PHE A 24 -38.47 25.67 -24.18
C PHE A 24 -39.64 25.66 -25.17
N LYS A 25 -40.20 24.49 -25.50
CA LYS A 25 -41.38 24.39 -26.36
C LYS A 25 -42.61 25.04 -25.72
N GLY A 26 -42.78 24.86 -24.40
CA GLY A 26 -43.84 25.51 -23.62
C GLY A 26 -43.72 27.04 -23.68
N LEU A 27 -42.52 27.58 -23.44
CA LEU A 27 -42.25 29.01 -23.49
C LEU A 27 -42.51 29.59 -24.89
N ARG A 28 -42.10 28.87 -25.94
CA ARG A 28 -42.33 29.26 -27.34
C ARG A 28 -43.82 29.30 -27.68
N ALA A 29 -44.61 28.34 -27.19
CA ALA A 29 -46.05 28.32 -27.39
C ALA A 29 -46.73 29.53 -26.72
N GLN A 30 -46.35 29.85 -25.48
CA GLN A 30 -46.85 31.04 -24.77
C GLN A 30 -46.52 32.33 -25.51
N PHE A 31 -45.28 32.47 -26.00
CA PHE A 31 -44.88 33.65 -26.77
C PHE A 31 -45.66 33.78 -28.09
N THR A 32 -45.91 32.65 -28.77
CA THR A 32 -46.70 32.63 -30.01
C THR A 32 -48.16 33.00 -29.75
N GLU A 33 -48.74 32.57 -28.62
CA GLU A 33 -50.10 32.92 -28.24
C GLU A 33 -50.22 34.40 -27.85
N PHE A 34 -49.24 34.93 -27.12
CA PHE A 34 -49.13 36.35 -26.80
C PHE A 34 -49.04 37.21 -28.06
N ALA A 35 -48.19 36.82 -29.03
CA ALA A 35 -48.06 37.50 -30.32
C ALA A 35 -49.37 37.47 -31.14
N LYS A 36 -50.13 36.37 -31.07
CA LYS A 36 -51.46 36.29 -31.70
C LYS A 36 -52.46 37.23 -31.04
N ARG A 37 -52.47 37.32 -29.70
CA ARG A 37 -53.39 38.22 -28.95
C ARG A 37 -53.10 39.70 -29.24
N THR A 38 -51.84 40.10 -29.29
CA THR A 38 -51.44 41.47 -29.63
C THR A 38 -51.78 41.82 -31.08
N ASN A 39 -51.57 40.90 -32.03
CA ASN A 39 -51.93 41.12 -33.43
C ASN A 39 -53.46 41.16 -33.65
N TYR A 40 -54.23 40.40 -32.87
CA TYR A 40 -55.70 40.45 -32.88
C TYR A 40 -56.24 41.78 -32.33
N LYS A 41 -55.68 42.31 -31.24
CA LYS A 41 -56.03 43.66 -30.73
C LYS A 41 -55.74 44.76 -31.77
N LEU A 42 -54.56 44.73 -32.40
CA LEU A 42 -54.16 45.71 -33.42
C LEU A 42 -55.02 45.67 -34.71
N SER A 43 -55.60 44.52 -35.03
CA SER A 43 -56.51 44.37 -36.19
C SER A 43 -57.96 44.71 -35.87
N HIS A 44 -58.40 44.53 -34.62
CA HIS A 44 -59.76 44.86 -34.20
C HIS A 44 -59.98 46.37 -33.93
N GLU A 45 -58.92 47.11 -33.59
CA GLU A 45 -58.97 48.58 -33.39
C GLU A 45 -58.99 49.39 -34.70
N ARG A 46 -58.91 48.75 -35.89
CA ARG A 46 -59.08 49.44 -37.19
C ARG A 46 -60.54 49.58 -37.63
N GLY A 47 -61.50 49.08 -36.86
CA GLY A 47 -62.93 49.15 -37.16
C GLY A 47 -63.70 50.02 -36.17
N ALA A 48 -64.07 51.22 -36.62
CA ALA A 48 -64.98 52.21 -36.02
C ALA A 48 -64.44 53.06 -34.83
N PRO A 49 -64.51 54.40 -34.94
CA PRO A 49 -64.09 55.29 -33.87
C PRO A 49 -65.18 55.36 -32.79
N THR A 50 -64.85 54.89 -31.59
CA THR A 50 -65.56 55.29 -30.37
C THR A 50 -64.57 55.96 -29.42
N PRO A 51 -64.93 57.10 -28.80
CA PRO A 51 -63.99 57.87 -28.00
C PRO A 51 -64.10 57.46 -26.53
N SER A 52 -63.16 56.66 -26.02
CA SER A 52 -62.73 56.78 -24.62
C SER A 52 -61.47 55.95 -24.35
N GLU A 53 -60.49 56.62 -23.74
CA GLU A 53 -59.36 56.04 -23.02
C GLU A 53 -58.40 55.15 -23.84
N SER A 54 -57.62 55.82 -24.68
CA SER A 54 -56.35 55.28 -25.15
C SER A 54 -55.43 55.01 -23.93
N PRO A 55 -54.93 53.78 -23.72
CA PRO A 55 -53.86 53.57 -22.75
C PRO A 55 -52.67 54.45 -23.14
N PRO A 56 -51.98 55.09 -22.17
CA PRO A 56 -50.92 56.03 -22.46
C PRO A 56 -49.82 55.30 -23.23
N LEU A 57 -49.40 55.88 -24.37
CA LEU A 57 -48.34 55.39 -25.26
C LEU A 57 -47.06 54.97 -24.50
N GLU A 58 -46.83 55.57 -23.33
CA GLU A 58 -45.74 55.27 -22.41
C GLU A 58 -45.75 53.82 -21.88
N ASP A 59 -46.93 53.26 -21.58
CA ASP A 59 -47.05 51.88 -21.07
C ASP A 59 -46.66 50.87 -22.15
N LEU A 60 -47.02 51.15 -23.41
CA LEU A 60 -46.71 50.29 -24.55
C LEU A 60 -45.23 50.36 -24.93
N LEU A 61 -44.61 51.54 -24.82
CA LEU A 61 -43.15 51.70 -24.96
C LEU A 61 -42.39 50.99 -23.83
N ARG A 62 -42.93 50.99 -22.62
CA ARG A 62 -42.34 50.26 -21.47
C ARG A 62 -42.40 48.75 -21.69
N GLU A 63 -43.55 48.21 -22.10
CA GLU A 63 -43.69 46.78 -22.43
C GLU A 63 -42.76 46.36 -23.57
N MET A 64 -42.61 47.20 -24.62
CA MET A 64 -41.65 46.92 -25.69
C MET A 64 -40.19 46.92 -25.22
N GLY A 65 -39.84 47.81 -24.28
CA GLY A 65 -38.52 47.84 -23.65
C GLY A 65 -38.23 46.58 -22.83
N GLU A 66 -39.19 46.14 -22.02
CA GLU A 66 -39.09 44.89 -21.24
C GLU A 66 -38.99 43.66 -22.14
N LEU A 67 -39.78 43.61 -23.22
CA LEU A 67 -39.73 42.50 -24.19
C LEU A 67 -38.39 42.47 -24.94
N SER A 68 -37.84 43.64 -25.30
CA SER A 68 -36.52 43.75 -25.93
C SER A 68 -35.42 43.23 -25.01
N ALA A 69 -35.44 43.61 -23.73
CA ALA A 69 -34.51 43.10 -22.72
C ALA A 69 -34.63 41.58 -22.53
N GLN A 70 -35.86 41.05 -22.54
CA GLN A 70 -36.10 39.61 -22.42
C GLN A 70 -35.59 38.83 -23.65
N VAL A 71 -35.72 39.38 -24.85
CA VAL A 71 -35.17 38.81 -26.09
C VAL A 71 -33.63 38.82 -26.08
N GLN A 72 -33.01 39.90 -25.59
CA GLN A 72 -31.56 39.96 -25.41
C GLN A 72 -31.07 38.90 -24.41
N MET A 73 -31.75 38.76 -23.26
CA MET A 73 -31.41 37.75 -22.27
C MET A 73 -31.53 36.32 -22.84
N THR A 74 -32.58 36.01 -23.60
CA THR A 74 -32.73 34.69 -24.24
C THR A 74 -31.69 34.43 -25.32
N SER A 75 -31.20 35.47 -26.01
CA SER A 75 -30.11 35.32 -26.98
C SER A 75 -28.78 35.00 -26.30
N ALA A 76 -28.48 35.65 -25.16
CA ALA A 76 -27.29 35.36 -24.36
C ALA A 76 -27.30 33.93 -23.80
N LEU A 77 -28.45 33.48 -23.28
CA LEU A 77 -28.63 32.11 -22.77
C LEU A 77 -28.44 31.05 -23.86
N ARG A 78 -28.85 31.33 -25.10
CA ARG A 78 -28.60 30.44 -26.25
C ARG A 78 -27.12 30.36 -26.61
N GLN A 79 -26.40 31.48 -26.50
CA GLN A 79 -24.97 31.51 -26.76
C GLN A 79 -24.20 30.70 -25.70
N GLU A 80 -24.55 30.86 -24.43
CA GLU A 80 -23.98 30.08 -23.32
C GLU A 80 -24.26 28.58 -23.48
N GLN A 81 -25.50 28.19 -23.86
CA GLN A 81 -25.82 26.79 -24.17
C GLN A 81 -24.99 26.24 -25.35
N ALA A 82 -24.72 27.06 -26.36
CA ALA A 82 -23.90 26.64 -27.50
C ALA A 82 -22.44 26.43 -27.10
N GLU A 83 -21.89 27.27 -26.21
CA GLU A 83 -20.54 27.12 -25.66
C GLU A 83 -20.42 25.88 -24.76
N LEU A 84 -21.37 25.66 -23.86
CA LEU A 84 -21.44 24.45 -23.03
C LEU A 84 -21.50 23.17 -23.87
N ARG A 85 -22.26 23.16 -24.97
CA ARG A 85 -22.31 22.01 -25.89
C ARG A 85 -20.96 21.75 -26.56
N ARG A 86 -20.27 22.80 -27.02
CA ARG A 86 -18.92 22.66 -27.61
C ARG A 86 -17.91 22.13 -26.59
N ALA A 87 -17.97 22.60 -25.34
CA ALA A 87 -17.11 22.10 -24.27
C ALA A 87 -17.39 20.63 -23.95
N LEU A 88 -18.67 20.23 -23.90
CA LEU A 88 -19.08 18.84 -23.68
C LEU A 88 -18.60 17.92 -24.83
N ASP A 89 -18.74 18.37 -26.08
CA ASP A 89 -18.27 17.63 -27.25
C ASP A 89 -16.74 17.50 -27.27
N ALA A 90 -16.01 18.54 -26.87
CA ALA A 90 -14.56 18.50 -26.73
C ALA A 90 -14.13 17.48 -25.65
N GLN A 91 -14.77 17.51 -24.47
CA GLN A 91 -14.48 16.58 -23.39
C GLN A 91 -14.84 15.13 -23.74
N SER A 92 -15.95 14.92 -24.45
CA SER A 92 -16.34 13.61 -24.99
C SER A 92 -15.30 13.06 -25.97
N ASN A 93 -14.72 13.92 -26.82
CA ASN A 93 -13.64 13.52 -27.73
C ASN A 93 -12.35 13.13 -26.97
N GLU A 94 -12.01 13.83 -25.88
CA GLU A 94 -10.87 13.47 -25.02
C GLU A 94 -11.09 12.12 -24.32
N ILE A 95 -12.27 11.87 -23.75
CA ILE A 95 -12.63 10.59 -23.13
C ILE A 95 -12.53 9.45 -24.13
N ASN A 96 -13.07 9.64 -25.34
CA ASN A 96 -12.96 8.66 -26.43
C ASN A 96 -11.50 8.46 -26.90
N GLY A 97 -10.64 9.46 -26.75
CA GLY A 97 -9.20 9.36 -26.99
C GLY A 97 -8.50 8.52 -25.92
N LEU A 98 -8.76 8.81 -24.64
CA LEU A 98 -8.23 8.06 -23.51
C LEU A 98 -8.66 6.60 -23.51
N GLN A 99 -9.92 6.33 -23.84
CA GLN A 99 -10.44 4.97 -23.91
C GLN A 99 -9.80 4.15 -25.05
N ARG A 100 -9.54 4.80 -26.21
CA ARG A 100 -8.75 4.18 -27.30
C ARG A 100 -7.32 3.89 -26.86
N SER A 101 -6.68 4.81 -26.15
CA SER A 101 -5.34 4.63 -25.59
C SER A 101 -5.29 3.47 -24.58
N PHE A 102 -6.28 3.41 -23.67
CA PHE A 102 -6.39 2.34 -22.68
C PHE A 102 -6.58 0.97 -23.34
N ASN A 103 -7.48 0.86 -24.33
CA ASN A 103 -7.67 -0.38 -25.09
C ASN A 103 -6.40 -0.81 -25.84
N ALA A 104 -5.65 0.14 -26.41
CA ALA A 104 -4.36 -0.13 -27.03
C ALA A 104 -3.35 -0.67 -26.01
N MET A 105 -3.22 -0.04 -24.83
CA MET A 105 -2.35 -0.48 -23.75
C MET A 105 -2.74 -1.87 -23.23
N GLN A 106 -4.03 -2.14 -23.06
CA GLN A 106 -4.53 -3.45 -22.65
C GLN A 106 -4.18 -4.54 -23.67
N SER A 107 -4.31 -4.24 -24.97
CA SER A 107 -3.93 -5.18 -26.04
C SER A 107 -2.41 -5.44 -26.07
N GLN A 108 -1.60 -4.42 -25.79
CA GLN A 108 -0.15 -4.56 -25.68
C GLN A 108 0.23 -5.42 -24.47
N PHE A 109 -0.45 -5.22 -23.33
CA PHE A 109 -0.24 -6.02 -22.13
C PHE A 109 -0.60 -7.49 -22.35
N GLN A 110 -1.73 -7.77 -23.00
CA GLN A 110 -2.12 -9.15 -23.36
C GLN A 110 -1.07 -9.82 -24.25
N ARG A 111 -0.60 -9.15 -25.31
CA ARG A 111 0.46 -9.70 -26.18
C ARG A 111 1.77 -9.94 -25.42
N SER A 112 2.14 -9.02 -24.52
CA SER A 112 3.34 -9.18 -23.69
C SER A 112 3.21 -10.36 -22.73
N SER A 113 2.04 -10.53 -22.12
CA SER A 113 1.75 -11.64 -21.21
C SER A 113 1.79 -12.98 -21.93
N GLU A 114 1.17 -13.08 -23.11
CA GLU A 114 1.23 -14.29 -23.95
C GLU A 114 2.66 -14.60 -24.39
N GLY A 115 3.45 -13.56 -24.75
CA GLY A 115 4.86 -13.71 -25.07
C GLY A 115 5.69 -14.27 -23.91
N MET A 116 5.50 -13.74 -22.70
CA MET A 116 6.19 -14.25 -21.50
C MET A 116 5.78 -15.69 -21.16
N LEU A 117 4.48 -16.02 -21.25
CA LEU A 117 4.01 -17.39 -20.99
C LEU A 117 4.58 -18.38 -22.02
N SER A 118 4.61 -17.99 -23.29
CA SER A 118 5.21 -18.79 -24.37
C SER A 118 6.71 -19.01 -24.15
N GLN A 119 7.42 -17.98 -23.71
CA GLN A 119 8.86 -18.06 -23.39
C GLN A 119 9.12 -18.93 -22.16
N SER A 120 8.28 -18.79 -21.13
CA SER A 120 8.34 -19.61 -19.92
C SER A 120 8.10 -21.08 -20.23
N GLN A 121 7.07 -21.40 -21.03
CA GLN A 121 6.78 -22.78 -21.47
C GLN A 121 7.95 -23.39 -22.27
N ARG A 122 8.53 -22.63 -23.22
CA ARG A 122 9.73 -23.11 -23.95
C ARG A 122 10.92 -23.36 -23.03
N SER A 123 11.08 -22.55 -21.99
CA SER A 123 12.12 -22.74 -20.98
C SER A 123 11.88 -24.00 -20.15
N THR A 124 10.63 -24.23 -19.69
CA THR A 124 10.28 -25.43 -18.92
C THR A 124 10.42 -26.71 -19.74
N ASP A 125 10.02 -26.70 -21.00
CA ASP A 125 10.14 -27.86 -21.90
C ASP A 125 11.62 -28.18 -22.20
N GLY A 126 12.43 -27.14 -22.39
CA GLY A 126 13.88 -27.27 -22.56
C GLY A 126 14.54 -27.87 -21.31
N MET A 127 14.16 -27.38 -20.13
CA MET A 127 14.68 -27.88 -18.86
C MET A 127 14.24 -29.32 -18.58
N GLN A 128 12.99 -29.68 -18.87
CA GLN A 128 12.49 -31.04 -18.70
C GLN A 128 13.20 -32.04 -19.63
N SER A 129 13.48 -31.63 -20.86
CA SER A 129 14.25 -32.44 -21.83
C SER A 129 15.71 -32.62 -21.43
N GLN A 130 16.28 -31.66 -20.71
CA GLN A 130 17.63 -31.76 -20.17
C GLN A 130 17.68 -32.68 -18.95
N VAL A 131 16.72 -32.54 -18.03
CA VAL A 131 16.58 -33.42 -16.85
C VAL A 131 16.37 -34.87 -17.28
N GLN A 132 15.55 -35.14 -18.30
CA GLN A 132 15.38 -36.50 -18.81
C GLN A 132 16.67 -37.10 -19.38
N ARG A 133 17.48 -36.30 -20.09
CA ARG A 133 18.79 -36.75 -20.61
C ARG A 133 19.77 -37.04 -19.48
N ASP A 134 19.81 -36.20 -18.46
CA ASP A 134 20.71 -36.38 -17.31
C ASP A 134 20.32 -37.59 -16.46
N VAL A 135 19.02 -37.83 -16.27
CA VAL A 135 18.51 -39.02 -15.57
C VAL A 135 18.83 -40.29 -16.36
N ALA A 136 18.63 -40.30 -17.69
CA ALA A 136 18.99 -41.45 -18.52
C ALA A 136 20.50 -41.76 -18.42
N GLY A 137 21.35 -40.74 -18.52
CA GLY A 137 22.81 -40.91 -18.38
C GLY A 137 23.25 -41.33 -16.98
N LEU A 138 22.48 -41.02 -15.92
CA LEU A 138 22.75 -41.52 -14.58
C LEU A 138 22.39 -43.01 -14.45
N VAL A 139 21.24 -43.42 -15.00
CA VAL A 139 20.79 -44.82 -14.99
C VAL A 139 21.78 -45.72 -15.72
N ASP A 140 22.31 -45.28 -16.85
CA ASP A 140 23.32 -46.04 -17.61
C ASP A 140 24.62 -46.23 -16.81
N ARG A 141 25.08 -45.18 -16.13
CA ARG A 141 26.28 -45.25 -15.26
C ARG A 141 26.10 -46.20 -14.07
N VAL A 142 24.93 -46.19 -13.44
CA VAL A 142 24.60 -47.13 -12.36
C VAL A 142 24.58 -48.57 -12.89
N ARG A 143 24.03 -48.78 -14.09
CA ARG A 143 24.00 -50.11 -14.72
C ARG A 143 25.39 -50.63 -15.09
N GLU A 144 26.30 -49.76 -15.53
CA GLU A 144 27.70 -50.10 -15.76
C GLU A 144 28.43 -50.47 -14.47
N GLN A 145 28.19 -49.73 -13.38
CA GLN A 145 28.75 -50.06 -12.06
C GLN A 145 28.27 -51.42 -11.56
N ASP A 146 26.98 -51.73 -11.69
CA ASP A 146 26.43 -53.03 -11.30
C ASP A 146 27.04 -54.20 -12.10
N GLN A 147 27.34 -53.98 -13.39
CA GLN A 147 28.02 -54.99 -14.20
C GLN A 147 29.47 -55.20 -13.78
N LEU A 148 30.18 -54.13 -13.41
CA LEU A 148 31.54 -54.22 -12.86
C LEU A 148 31.56 -54.97 -11.54
N ILE A 149 30.62 -54.69 -10.63
CA ILE A 149 30.50 -55.39 -9.34
C ILE A 149 30.25 -56.89 -9.57
N ARG A 150 29.37 -57.26 -10.50
CA ARG A 150 29.12 -58.68 -10.84
C ARG A 150 30.34 -59.36 -11.47
N ARG A 151 31.13 -58.66 -12.29
CA ARG A 151 32.39 -59.19 -12.85
C ARG A 151 33.43 -59.45 -11.77
N LEU A 152 33.55 -58.54 -10.80
CA LEU A 152 34.46 -58.69 -9.66
C LEU A 152 34.03 -59.81 -8.71
N GLN A 153 32.73 -59.99 -8.48
CA GLN A 153 32.22 -61.09 -7.65
C GLN A 153 32.45 -62.47 -8.29
N ASN A 154 32.43 -62.57 -9.62
CA ASN A 154 32.68 -63.82 -10.34
C ASN A 154 34.18 -64.15 -10.51
N GLN A 155 35.08 -63.20 -10.26
CA GLN A 155 36.53 -63.42 -10.23
C GLN A 155 37.05 -63.55 -8.79
N LYS A 156 36.57 -64.56 -8.05
CA LYS A 156 37.12 -64.89 -6.74
C LYS A 156 37.88 -66.23 -6.80
N PRO A 157 39.22 -66.24 -6.93
CA PRO A 157 40.02 -67.41 -6.59
C PRO A 157 40.16 -67.50 -5.08
N SER A 158 39.98 -68.71 -4.55
CA SER A 158 40.08 -69.05 -3.14
C SER A 158 41.54 -69.03 -2.66
N VAL A 159 42.03 -67.91 -2.13
CA VAL A 159 43.20 -67.93 -1.24
C VAL A 159 43.07 -66.80 -0.20
N ASN A 160 43.22 -67.16 1.08
CA ASN A 160 43.36 -66.25 2.22
C ASN A 160 44.50 -65.23 1.97
N PRO A 161 44.29 -63.94 2.28
CA PRO A 161 44.98 -63.40 3.46
C PRO A 161 44.18 -62.28 4.15
N ALA A 162 43.80 -62.54 5.41
CA ALA A 162 43.02 -61.61 6.24
C ALA A 162 43.83 -60.48 6.89
N GLU A 163 45.15 -60.39 6.67
CA GLU A 163 46.01 -59.41 7.38
C GLU A 163 46.81 -58.49 6.46
N ALA A 164 46.97 -58.80 5.17
CA ALA A 164 47.56 -57.86 4.19
C ALA A 164 46.52 -56.94 3.55
N THR A 165 45.24 -57.34 3.58
CA THR A 165 44.13 -56.61 2.96
C THR A 165 43.67 -55.40 3.77
N THR A 166 43.90 -55.37 5.09
CA THR A 166 43.47 -54.24 5.93
C THR A 166 44.38 -53.02 5.80
N GLN A 167 45.70 -53.20 5.59
CA GLN A 167 46.61 -52.08 5.30
C GLN A 167 46.47 -51.57 3.86
N GLY A 168 46.26 -52.48 2.89
CA GLY A 168 45.94 -52.11 1.51
C GLY A 168 44.62 -51.34 1.42
N LEU A 169 43.56 -51.82 2.09
CA LEU A 169 42.29 -51.09 2.15
C LEU A 169 42.43 -49.75 2.87
N ALA A 170 43.26 -49.63 3.91
CA ALA A 170 43.41 -48.35 4.60
C ALA A 170 44.05 -47.30 3.70
N LEU A 171 45.07 -47.67 2.91
CA LEU A 171 45.70 -46.79 1.93
C LEU A 171 44.76 -46.50 0.74
N GLU A 172 44.07 -47.51 0.22
CA GLU A 172 43.07 -47.33 -0.85
C GLU A 172 41.88 -46.49 -0.38
N LEU A 173 41.44 -46.60 0.89
CA LEU A 173 40.39 -45.77 1.45
C LEU A 173 40.88 -44.35 1.70
N GLN A 174 42.16 -44.16 2.01
CA GLN A 174 42.77 -42.84 2.20
C GLN A 174 42.97 -42.14 0.84
N ASP A 175 43.41 -42.87 -0.18
CA ASP A 175 43.51 -42.38 -1.56
C ASP A 175 42.13 -42.14 -2.15
N PHE A 176 41.15 -43.02 -1.92
CA PHE A 176 39.76 -42.79 -2.32
C PHE A 176 39.15 -41.59 -1.60
N LYS A 177 39.41 -41.42 -0.29
CA LYS A 177 38.99 -40.23 0.47
C LYS A 177 39.62 -38.97 -0.11
N LYS A 178 40.90 -39.01 -0.45
CA LYS A 178 41.61 -37.91 -1.11
C LYS A 178 41.05 -37.64 -2.51
N GLN A 179 40.76 -38.66 -3.30
CA GLN A 179 40.18 -38.55 -4.64
C GLN A 179 38.74 -38.00 -4.58
N ILE A 180 37.95 -38.35 -3.57
CA ILE A 180 36.62 -37.77 -3.31
C ILE A 180 36.72 -36.32 -2.81
N TYR A 181 37.76 -35.99 -2.05
CA TYR A 181 38.03 -34.62 -1.60
C TYR A 181 38.46 -33.73 -2.78
N ASP A 182 39.40 -34.22 -3.60
CA ASP A 182 39.98 -33.53 -4.76
C ASP A 182 39.00 -33.45 -5.94
N SER A 183 38.09 -34.42 -6.07
CA SER A 183 36.97 -34.37 -7.04
C SER A 183 35.81 -33.46 -6.61
N GLY A 184 35.88 -32.86 -5.42
CA GLY A 184 34.90 -31.91 -4.93
C GLY A 184 33.57 -32.53 -4.50
N VAL A 185 33.50 -33.86 -4.38
CA VAL A 185 32.30 -34.60 -3.94
C VAL A 185 32.14 -34.53 -2.41
N LEU A 186 33.27 -34.49 -1.66
CA LEU A 186 33.29 -34.23 -0.22
C LEU A 186 33.92 -32.90 0.17
N ALA A 187 34.52 -32.15 -0.75
CA ALA A 187 34.76 -30.74 -0.49
C ALA A 187 33.38 -30.13 -0.18
N PRO A 188 33.16 -29.52 1.00
CA PRO A 188 31.92 -28.83 1.29
C PRO A 188 31.64 -27.95 0.09
N ARG A 189 30.52 -28.23 -0.60
CA ARG A 189 30.12 -27.52 -1.81
C ARG A 189 30.29 -26.05 -1.48
N ARG A 190 31.30 -25.38 -2.04
CA ARG A 190 31.29 -23.92 -2.03
C ARG A 190 29.99 -23.60 -2.75
N GLU A 191 29.04 -23.07 -2.00
CA GLU A 191 27.80 -22.56 -2.55
C GLU A 191 28.18 -21.50 -3.58
N ILE A 192 28.31 -21.93 -4.83
CA ILE A 192 28.12 -21.03 -5.95
C ILE A 192 26.62 -20.82 -5.93
N VAL A 193 26.24 -19.78 -5.20
CA VAL A 193 24.89 -19.24 -5.12
C VAL A 193 24.48 -18.84 -6.53
N ALA A 194 23.91 -19.80 -7.28
CA ALA A 194 23.01 -19.50 -8.38
C ALA A 194 21.71 -19.01 -7.73
N ASN A 195 21.40 -17.75 -8.02
CA ASN A 195 20.94 -16.78 -7.04
C ASN A 195 19.44 -16.45 -7.14
N ASP A 196 18.56 -17.36 -7.58
CA ASP A 196 17.20 -16.90 -7.95
C ASP A 196 15.97 -17.65 -7.42
N GLU A 197 16.01 -18.88 -6.86
CA GLU A 197 14.72 -19.56 -6.55
C GLU A 197 14.59 -20.34 -5.24
N LYS A 198 15.56 -20.26 -4.33
CA LYS A 198 15.25 -20.46 -2.91
C LYS A 198 15.11 -19.09 -2.29
N LYS A 199 13.87 -18.61 -2.13
CA LYS A 199 13.56 -17.68 -1.04
C LYS A 199 14.05 -18.36 0.24
N SER A 200 15.27 -18.04 0.65
CA SER A 200 15.74 -18.28 2.00
C SER A 200 14.67 -17.68 2.89
N LEU A 201 13.88 -18.52 3.54
CA LEU A 201 13.15 -18.09 4.71
C LEU A 201 14.23 -17.45 5.59
N PRO A 202 14.10 -16.15 5.88
CA PRO A 202 15.19 -15.44 6.50
C PRO A 202 15.45 -16.09 7.88
N PRO A 203 16.71 -16.14 8.35
CA PRO A 203 17.09 -16.91 9.53
C PRO A 203 16.14 -16.59 10.68
N VAL A 204 15.66 -17.61 11.41
CA VAL A 204 14.68 -17.42 12.50
C VAL A 204 15.18 -16.32 13.45
N GLY A 205 14.50 -15.17 13.46
CA GLY A 205 14.94 -13.98 14.19
C GLY A 205 15.32 -12.77 13.32
N SER A 206 15.37 -12.90 12.00
CA SER A 206 15.51 -11.77 11.08
C SER A 206 14.29 -10.86 11.15
N LEU A 207 14.47 -9.61 11.61
CA LEU A 207 13.46 -8.59 11.42
C LEU A 207 13.59 -8.07 9.99
N GLU A 208 12.68 -8.51 9.10
CA GLU A 208 12.42 -7.74 7.88
C GLU A 208 11.73 -6.45 8.34
N LEU A 209 12.52 -5.39 8.50
CA LEU A 209 11.97 -4.05 8.61
C LEU A 209 11.18 -3.80 7.32
N GLY A 210 9.86 -3.72 7.44
CA GLY A 210 8.96 -3.59 6.29
C GLY A 210 9.38 -2.44 5.37
N GLU A 211 8.96 -2.50 4.11
CA GLU A 211 9.18 -1.45 3.10
C GLU A 211 8.36 -0.18 3.42
N ASP A 212 8.58 0.40 4.59
CA ASP A 212 7.97 1.64 5.00
C ASP A 212 9.02 2.74 5.20
N VAL A 213 8.50 3.94 5.20
CA VAL A 213 9.25 5.18 5.32
C VAL A 213 10.07 5.23 6.62
N PHE A 214 9.55 4.67 7.71
CA PHE A 214 10.17 4.77 9.03
C PHE A 214 11.27 3.73 9.23
N SER A 215 11.08 2.54 8.70
CA SER A 215 12.11 1.53 8.46
C SER A 215 13.25 2.13 7.65
N ALA A 216 12.97 2.71 6.48
CA ALA A 216 13.99 3.39 5.67
C ALA A 216 14.78 4.43 6.48
N ARG A 217 14.10 5.24 7.28
CA ARG A 217 14.76 6.22 8.16
C ARG A 217 15.66 5.57 9.22
N LEU A 218 15.16 4.52 9.89
CA LEU A 218 15.93 3.76 10.88
C LEU A 218 17.19 3.15 10.26
N LEU A 219 17.04 2.61 9.06
CA LEU A 219 18.12 2.02 8.27
C LEU A 219 19.18 3.06 7.88
N ILE A 220 18.76 4.27 7.51
CA ILE A 220 19.67 5.40 7.28
C ILE A 220 20.45 5.73 8.57
N LYS A 221 19.76 5.82 9.71
CA LYS A 221 20.41 6.06 11.02
C LYS A 221 21.40 4.95 11.38
N LEU A 222 21.03 3.68 11.20
CA LEU A 222 21.90 2.51 11.38
C LEU A 222 23.17 2.61 10.51
N GLY A 223 23.01 3.00 9.25
CA GLY A 223 24.11 3.26 8.33
C GLY A 223 25.10 4.28 8.88
N TYR A 224 24.60 5.42 9.37
CA TYR A 224 25.46 6.46 9.95
C TYR A 224 26.10 6.05 11.28
N ALA A 225 25.39 5.33 12.15
CA ALA A 225 25.94 4.83 13.41
C ALA A 225 27.09 3.85 13.16
N LYS A 226 26.92 2.92 12.22
CA LYS A 226 27.98 1.98 11.79
C LYS A 226 29.18 2.73 11.21
N ALA A 227 28.94 3.73 10.36
CA ALA A 227 29.98 4.58 9.78
C ALA A 227 30.79 5.35 10.83
N ALA A 228 30.14 5.86 11.87
CA ALA A 228 30.79 6.57 12.95
C ALA A 228 31.70 5.65 13.78
N ARG A 229 31.25 4.43 14.08
CA ARG A 229 32.03 3.43 14.83
C ARG A 229 33.26 2.95 14.04
N GLY A 230 33.11 2.69 12.74
CA GLY A 230 34.24 2.31 11.87
C GLY A 230 35.37 3.34 11.89
N ARG A 231 35.05 4.63 11.83
CA ARG A 231 36.04 5.71 11.93
C ARG A 231 36.74 5.78 13.28
N GLN A 232 36.06 5.46 14.39
CA GLN A 232 36.69 5.46 15.71
C GLN A 232 37.70 4.31 15.87
N LEU A 233 37.41 3.15 15.28
CA LEU A 233 38.33 2.00 15.28
C LEU A 233 39.59 2.28 14.45
N GLU A 234 39.47 2.88 13.27
CA GLU A 234 40.62 3.25 12.43
C GLU A 234 41.55 4.29 13.10
N ILE A 235 40.99 5.21 13.89
CA ILE A 235 41.77 6.23 14.62
C ILE A 235 42.44 5.61 15.87
N GLY A 236 41.83 4.60 16.50
CA GLY A 236 42.39 3.92 17.67
C GLY A 236 43.54 2.97 17.33
N ASP A 237 43.51 2.34 16.15
CA ASP A 237 44.48 1.31 15.73
C ASP A 237 45.77 1.90 15.12
N SER A 238 45.85 3.22 15.00
CA SER A 238 47.04 3.93 14.49
C SER A 238 47.91 4.55 15.60
N SER A 239 47.65 4.23 16.87
CA SER A 239 48.39 4.74 18.04
C SER A 239 49.29 3.70 18.73
N GLU A 240 49.75 2.68 18.02
CA GLU A 240 50.85 1.79 18.47
C GLU A 240 52.10 2.01 17.60
N SER A 241 52.74 3.19 17.70
CA SER A 241 54.15 3.35 17.30
C SER A 241 54.86 4.59 17.88
N SER A 242 54.65 4.92 19.15
CA SER A 242 55.62 5.78 19.87
C SER A 242 55.96 5.16 21.22
N GLU A 243 57.09 4.48 21.26
CA GLU A 243 57.66 3.71 22.37
C GLU A 243 58.09 4.53 23.61
N ASP A 244 57.57 5.75 23.83
CA ASP A 244 58.18 6.69 24.80
C ASP A 244 57.24 7.22 25.92
N GLU A 245 56.01 6.73 26.07
CA GLU A 245 55.05 7.26 27.07
C GLU A 245 54.72 6.32 28.25
N GLU A 246 55.59 5.35 28.56
CA GLU A 246 55.45 4.46 29.73
C GLU A 246 56.00 5.08 31.05
N ALA A 247 56.63 6.27 31.00
CA ALA A 247 57.29 6.85 32.17
C ALA A 247 56.48 7.93 32.94
N ALA A 248 55.36 8.44 32.43
CA ALA A 248 54.67 9.61 33.01
C ALA A 248 53.37 9.30 33.77
N LEU A 249 52.83 8.08 33.70
CA LEU A 249 51.52 7.73 34.27
C LEU A 249 51.55 7.00 35.63
N ALA A 250 52.73 6.84 36.24
CA ALA A 250 52.89 6.18 37.54
C ALA A 250 52.54 7.06 38.76
N ALA A 251 51.97 8.26 38.59
CA ALA A 251 51.83 9.24 39.68
C ALA A 251 50.41 9.83 39.87
N LEU A 252 49.34 9.07 39.61
CA LEU A 252 48.00 9.44 40.08
C LEU A 252 47.38 8.38 41.01
N PRO A 253 46.95 8.76 42.22
CA PRO A 253 46.39 7.83 43.18
C PRO A 253 45.00 7.37 42.76
N GLN A 254 44.86 6.04 42.63
CA GLN A 254 43.62 5.31 42.46
C GLN A 254 42.66 5.57 43.62
N ALA A 255 41.68 6.45 43.42
CA ALA A 255 40.45 6.46 44.19
C ALA A 255 39.42 5.57 43.50
N SER A 256 39.28 4.38 44.08
CA SER A 256 38.31 3.34 43.82
C SER A 256 36.86 3.84 43.67
N CYS A 257 36.34 3.72 42.45
CA CYS A 257 34.92 3.47 42.19
C CYS A 257 34.83 2.39 41.10
N SER A 258 35.06 1.14 41.52
CA SER A 258 34.74 -0.06 40.73
C SER A 258 33.22 -0.23 40.66
N LEU A 259 32.58 0.60 39.84
CA LEU A 259 31.28 0.26 39.28
C LEU A 259 31.57 -0.68 38.10
N HIS A 260 31.05 -1.90 38.14
CA HIS A 260 31.16 -2.92 37.10
C HIS A 260 30.85 -2.32 35.71
N GLU A 261 31.89 -1.92 34.99
CA GLU A 261 31.90 -1.66 33.56
C GLU A 261 31.93 -3.04 32.90
N GLY A 262 30.78 -3.70 32.91
CA GLY A 262 30.56 -4.91 32.13
C GLY A 262 30.87 -4.58 30.68
N LYS A 263 31.81 -5.33 30.09
CA LYS A 263 32.06 -5.45 28.66
C LYS A 263 30.73 -5.64 27.92
N HIS A 264 30.09 -4.52 27.57
CA HIS A 264 28.96 -4.42 26.66
C HIS A 264 29.42 -3.77 25.33
N HIS A 265 30.72 -3.85 25.04
CA HIS A 265 31.23 -3.64 23.70
C HIS A 265 30.98 -4.91 22.89
N ASP A 266 30.42 -4.73 21.69
CA ASP A 266 30.32 -5.71 20.59
C ASP A 266 28.95 -6.35 20.33
N HIS A 267 27.85 -5.62 20.51
CA HIS A 267 26.55 -6.03 19.93
C HIS A 267 26.23 -5.41 18.57
N LEU A 268 27.08 -4.52 18.04
CA LEU A 268 26.87 -3.86 16.74
C LEU A 268 27.79 -4.39 15.63
N ASP A 269 28.79 -5.23 15.93
CA ASP A 269 29.70 -5.77 14.91
C ASP A 269 29.08 -6.92 14.11
N ASP A 270 27.98 -7.50 14.60
CA ASP A 270 27.24 -8.58 13.92
C ASP A 270 26.24 -8.09 12.87
N VAL A 271 26.19 -6.78 12.57
CA VAL A 271 25.31 -6.26 11.52
C VAL A 271 25.97 -6.36 10.14
N PHE A 272 25.91 -7.55 9.55
CA PHE A 272 26.34 -7.83 8.18
C PHE A 272 25.43 -7.15 7.13
N GLY A 273 26.01 -6.78 5.97
CA GLY A 273 25.25 -6.26 4.81
C GLY A 273 25.01 -4.75 4.77
N LEU A 274 25.39 -3.99 5.81
CA LEU A 274 25.32 -2.53 5.78
C LEU A 274 26.50 -1.88 5.04
N LYS A 275 26.27 -1.35 3.83
CA LYS A 275 27.18 -0.41 3.17
C LYS A 275 27.09 0.95 3.86
N VAL A 276 28.23 1.44 4.34
CA VAL A 276 28.33 2.75 4.99
C VAL A 276 27.97 3.84 3.98
N PRO A 277 26.99 4.72 4.27
CA PRO A 277 26.72 5.87 3.42
C PRO A 277 27.93 6.82 3.44
N GLU A 278 28.42 7.21 2.27
CA GLU A 278 29.58 8.13 2.11
C GLU A 278 29.26 9.59 2.54
N ILE A 279 28.01 9.88 2.86
CA ILE A 279 27.58 11.22 3.25
C ILE A 279 28.06 11.52 4.67
N GLN A 280 28.65 12.70 4.90
CA GLN A 280 29.01 13.12 6.26
C GLN A 280 27.74 13.39 7.08
N MET A 281 27.63 12.75 8.25
CA MET A 281 26.54 13.01 9.20
C MET A 281 26.53 14.51 9.55
N TRP A 282 25.34 15.14 9.50
CA TRP A 282 25.15 16.61 9.63
C TRP A 282 25.61 17.48 8.46
N GLY A 283 26.20 16.89 7.41
CA GLY A 283 26.54 17.61 6.17
C GLY A 283 25.30 18.11 5.43
N ALA A 284 25.52 19.00 4.44
CA ALA A 284 24.45 19.58 3.63
C ALA A 284 23.58 18.48 2.96
N GLY A 285 24.22 17.46 2.38
CA GLY A 285 23.53 16.33 1.77
C GLY A 285 22.70 15.50 2.76
N TYR A 286 23.17 15.33 4.01
CA TYR A 286 22.39 14.66 5.05
C TYR A 286 21.11 15.42 5.37
N ARG A 287 21.22 16.76 5.55
CA ARG A 287 20.06 17.61 5.83
C ARG A 287 19.07 17.60 4.70
N GLU A 288 19.54 17.73 3.46
CA GLU A 288 18.69 17.76 2.25
C GLU A 288 17.93 16.45 2.06
N VAL A 289 18.61 15.31 2.18
CA VAL A 289 17.97 13.99 2.09
C VAL A 289 16.96 13.79 3.23
N THR A 290 17.35 14.12 4.46
CA THR A 290 16.47 13.93 5.63
C THR A 290 15.25 14.84 5.57
N SER A 291 15.42 16.12 5.18
CA SER A 291 14.30 17.07 5.05
C SER A 291 13.38 16.73 3.89
N GLY A 292 13.95 16.30 2.75
CA GLY A 292 13.16 15.88 1.59
C GLY A 292 12.32 14.65 1.93
N PHE A 293 12.91 13.69 2.63
CA PHE A 293 12.20 12.51 3.09
C PHE A 293 11.11 12.85 4.12
N LEU A 294 11.42 13.69 5.12
CA LEU A 294 10.44 14.18 6.09
C LEU A 294 9.25 14.87 5.40
N ALA A 295 9.48 15.66 4.36
CA ALA A 295 8.42 16.30 3.58
C ALA A 295 7.53 15.28 2.86
N VAL A 296 8.10 14.21 2.31
CA VAL A 296 7.33 13.09 1.73
C VAL A 296 6.49 12.40 2.82
N VAL A 297 7.04 12.16 4.01
CA VAL A 297 6.30 11.58 5.14
C VAL A 297 5.12 12.47 5.55
N CYS A 298 5.38 13.76 5.74
CA CYS A 298 4.35 14.71 6.17
C CYS A 298 3.24 14.88 5.12
N SER A 299 3.59 14.96 3.84
CA SER A 299 2.60 15.08 2.76
C SER A 299 1.75 13.82 2.60
N THR A 300 2.36 12.63 2.68
CA THR A 300 1.62 11.36 2.65
C THR A 300 0.70 11.21 3.86
N ALA A 301 1.18 11.53 5.06
CA ALA A 301 0.36 11.54 6.27
C ALA A 301 -0.81 12.52 6.16
N LEU A 302 -0.59 13.73 5.62
CA LEU A 302 -1.65 14.71 5.41
C LEU A 302 -2.71 14.21 4.41
N LEU A 303 -2.29 13.60 3.30
CA LEU A 303 -3.21 13.00 2.32
C LEU A 303 -4.03 11.86 2.92
N GLN A 304 -3.41 11.02 3.75
CA GLN A 304 -4.12 9.97 4.48
C GLN A 304 -5.13 10.55 5.46
N LEU A 305 -4.75 11.56 6.25
CA LEU A 305 -5.66 12.24 7.17
C LEU A 305 -6.83 12.89 6.43
N LEU A 306 -6.58 13.50 5.27
CA LEU A 306 -7.62 14.08 4.43
C LEU A 306 -8.56 13.00 3.88
N ALA A 307 -8.03 11.88 3.40
CA ALA A 307 -8.84 10.77 2.92
C ALA A 307 -9.71 10.19 4.05
N LEU A 308 -9.13 9.98 5.23
CA LEU A 308 -9.85 9.52 6.42
C LEU A 308 -10.93 10.51 6.86
N PHE A 309 -10.62 11.81 6.84
CA PHE A 309 -11.59 12.86 7.13
C PHE A 309 -12.77 12.83 6.14
N CYS A 310 -12.49 12.72 4.83
CA CYS A 310 -13.52 12.60 3.81
C CYS A 310 -14.40 11.36 4.01
N VAL A 311 -13.79 10.21 4.32
CA VAL A 311 -14.50 8.96 4.60
C VAL A 311 -15.37 9.09 5.86
N PHE A 312 -14.82 9.65 6.92
CA PHE A 312 -15.52 9.87 8.18
C PHE A 312 -16.70 10.84 7.99
N ALA A 313 -16.46 11.99 7.35
CA ALA A 313 -17.48 12.99 7.07
C ALA A 313 -18.58 12.43 6.15
N TYR A 314 -18.20 11.65 5.13
CA TYR A 314 -19.15 10.95 4.27
C TYR A 314 -20.05 10.01 5.09
N GLY A 315 -19.46 9.18 5.95
CA GLY A 315 -20.20 8.27 6.82
C GLY A 315 -21.14 9.00 7.77
N MET A 316 -20.66 10.07 8.43
CA MET A 316 -21.46 10.90 9.33
C MET A 316 -22.63 11.59 8.60
N HIS A 317 -22.41 12.10 7.39
CA HIS A 317 -23.43 12.76 6.59
C HIS A 317 -24.51 11.78 6.11
N HIS A 318 -24.14 10.53 5.82
CA HIS A 318 -25.08 9.48 5.39
C HIS A 318 -25.64 8.67 6.57
N GLY A 319 -25.50 9.16 7.79
CA GLY A 319 -26.03 8.50 8.99
C GLY A 319 -27.56 8.47 9.06
N ASP A 320 -28.26 9.13 8.15
CA ASP A 320 -29.72 9.14 7.97
C ASP A 320 -30.21 8.08 6.96
N VAL A 321 -29.30 7.33 6.33
CA VAL A 321 -29.65 6.29 5.36
C VAL A 321 -30.38 5.14 6.07
N CYS A 322 -31.64 4.94 5.70
CA CYS A 322 -32.52 3.95 6.29
C CYS A 322 -32.97 2.89 5.27
N VAL A 323 -33.43 1.73 5.77
CA VAL A 323 -34.08 0.68 4.97
C VAL A 323 -35.59 0.80 5.06
N LYS A 324 -36.29 0.55 3.93
CA LYS A 324 -37.76 0.68 3.87
C LYS A 324 -38.50 -0.34 4.74
N THR A 325 -37.92 -1.53 4.89
CA THR A 325 -38.49 -2.63 5.66
C THR A 325 -37.44 -3.16 6.63
N ALA A 326 -37.87 -3.49 7.85
CA ALA A 326 -36.98 -4.12 8.82
C ALA A 326 -36.43 -5.42 8.25
N LEU A 327 -35.09 -5.57 8.24
CA LEU A 327 -34.47 -6.83 7.83
C LEU A 327 -34.79 -7.90 8.89
N THR A 328 -35.27 -9.05 8.44
CA THR A 328 -35.53 -10.22 9.28
C THR A 328 -34.84 -11.45 8.71
N GLY A 329 -34.65 -12.47 9.54
CA GLY A 329 -34.10 -13.76 9.14
C GLY A 329 -32.71 -13.65 8.51
N THR A 330 -32.54 -14.28 7.35
CA THR A 330 -31.24 -14.40 6.67
C THR A 330 -30.66 -13.07 6.24
N ALA A 331 -31.50 -12.13 5.78
CA ALA A 331 -31.04 -10.83 5.30
C ALA A 331 -30.41 -9.99 6.42
N TYR A 332 -30.97 -10.07 7.63
CA TYR A 332 -30.38 -9.48 8.83
C TYR A 332 -29.00 -10.11 9.12
N TRP A 333 -28.94 -11.43 9.28
CA TRP A 333 -27.69 -12.12 9.61
C TRP A 333 -26.59 -11.87 8.58
N THR A 334 -26.91 -11.95 7.28
CA THR A 334 -25.93 -11.70 6.21
C THR A 334 -25.35 -10.30 6.28
N LEU A 335 -26.16 -9.27 6.53
CA LEU A 335 -25.66 -7.90 6.64
C LEU A 335 -24.76 -7.72 7.87
N HIS A 336 -25.22 -8.14 9.05
CA HIS A 336 -24.49 -7.94 10.30
C HIS A 336 -23.20 -8.77 10.38
N LEU A 337 -23.23 -10.02 9.91
CA LEU A 337 -22.02 -10.83 9.76
C LEU A 337 -21.05 -10.23 8.75
N SER A 338 -21.54 -9.68 7.63
CA SER A 338 -20.67 -8.99 6.66
C SER A 338 -20.00 -7.79 7.32
N LYS A 339 -20.73 -6.98 8.10
CA LYS A 339 -20.15 -5.83 8.81
C LYS A 339 -19.07 -6.26 9.80
N ALA A 340 -19.34 -7.26 10.64
CA ALA A 340 -18.38 -7.80 11.60
C ALA A 340 -17.14 -8.37 10.92
N ALA A 341 -17.32 -9.17 9.87
CA ALA A 341 -16.23 -9.71 9.06
C ALA A 341 -15.42 -8.59 8.39
N GLY A 342 -16.09 -7.56 7.86
CA GLY A 342 -15.44 -6.38 7.29
C GLY A 342 -14.54 -5.67 8.29
N VAL A 343 -15.01 -5.44 9.52
CA VAL A 343 -14.20 -4.88 10.62
C VAL A 343 -12.98 -5.77 10.88
N ILE A 344 -13.16 -7.08 11.05
CA ILE A 344 -12.06 -8.01 11.34
C ILE A 344 -11.03 -8.02 10.20
N VAL A 345 -11.46 -8.10 8.93
CA VAL A 345 -10.59 -8.10 7.76
C VAL A 345 -9.77 -6.82 7.70
N VAL A 346 -10.41 -5.66 7.88
CA VAL A 346 -9.68 -4.38 7.89
C VAL A 346 -8.70 -4.32 9.07
N GLY A 347 -9.07 -4.86 10.23
CA GLY A 347 -8.18 -5.01 11.38
C GLY A 347 -6.94 -5.85 11.06
N CYS A 348 -7.11 -6.97 10.37
CA CYS A 348 -6.00 -7.81 9.91
C CYS A 348 -5.08 -7.06 8.95
N LEU A 349 -5.64 -6.28 8.01
CA LEU A 349 -4.85 -5.48 7.06
C LEU A 349 -4.01 -4.41 7.78
N MET A 350 -4.60 -3.78 8.81
CA MET A 350 -3.94 -2.75 9.62
C MET A 350 -2.95 -3.33 10.65
N GLY A 351 -3.06 -4.63 10.95
CA GLY A 351 -2.16 -5.31 11.89
C GLY A 351 -0.71 -5.28 11.44
N GLY A 352 -0.45 -5.36 10.13
CA GLY A 352 0.90 -5.16 9.61
C GLY A 352 1.49 -3.81 10.02
N ASP A 353 0.74 -2.73 9.81
CA ASP A 353 1.23 -1.36 10.06
C ASP A 353 1.44 -1.07 11.56
N VAL A 354 0.59 -1.62 12.43
CA VAL A 354 0.77 -1.56 13.89
C VAL A 354 2.02 -2.31 14.30
N MET A 355 2.20 -3.51 13.75
CA MET A 355 3.36 -4.32 14.08
C MET A 355 4.66 -3.71 13.59
N ASP A 356 4.67 -3.11 12.40
CA ASP A 356 5.81 -2.36 11.89
C ASP A 356 6.13 -1.16 12.77
N THR A 357 5.11 -0.46 13.27
CA THR A 357 5.30 0.67 14.20
C THR A 357 5.87 0.22 15.55
N VAL A 358 5.38 -0.89 16.09
CA VAL A 358 5.87 -1.47 17.35
C VAL A 358 7.31 -1.97 17.18
N ASN A 359 7.58 -2.68 16.09
CA ASN A 359 8.91 -3.15 15.72
C ASN A 359 9.89 -1.97 15.58
N TYR A 360 9.48 -0.89 14.91
CA TYR A 360 10.27 0.34 14.77
C TYR A 360 10.63 0.94 16.13
N CYS A 361 9.66 1.05 17.06
CA CYS A 361 9.91 1.53 18.42
C CYS A 361 10.91 0.65 19.16
N MET A 362 10.74 -0.67 19.06
CA MET A 362 11.54 -1.65 19.79
C MET A 362 12.97 -1.69 19.27
N VAL A 363 13.18 -1.62 17.96
CA VAL A 363 14.53 -1.52 17.37
C VAL A 363 15.17 -0.18 17.71
N SER A 364 14.42 0.92 17.68
CA SER A 364 14.96 2.22 18.11
C SER A 364 15.38 2.22 19.57
N ALA A 365 14.61 1.58 20.47
CA ALA A 365 14.96 1.44 21.88
C ALA A 365 16.20 0.54 22.09
N LEU A 366 16.46 -0.41 21.19
CA LEU A 366 17.69 -1.23 21.21
C LEU A 366 18.92 -0.44 20.77
N MET A 367 18.75 0.43 19.79
CA MET A 367 19.85 1.21 19.22
C MET A 367 20.28 2.40 20.06
N GLU A 368 19.31 3.08 20.68
CA GLU A 368 19.54 4.36 21.35
C GLU A 368 19.39 4.17 22.86
N ARG A 369 20.40 4.59 23.64
CA ARG A 369 20.36 4.53 25.12
C ARG A 369 19.20 5.35 25.71
N LYS A 370 18.73 6.36 24.97
CA LYS A 370 17.55 7.16 25.28
C LYS A 370 16.72 7.24 24.01
N ILE A 371 15.45 6.82 24.08
CA ILE A 371 14.51 6.95 22.96
C ILE A 371 14.39 8.44 22.63
N GLU A 372 14.79 8.81 21.41
CA GLU A 372 14.58 10.17 20.93
C GLU A 372 13.09 10.50 20.89
N SER A 373 12.73 11.72 21.32
CA SER A 373 11.34 12.18 21.34
C SER A 373 10.67 12.10 19.96
N GLU A 374 11.46 12.23 18.91
CA GLU A 374 11.00 12.12 17.54
C GLU A 374 10.44 10.73 17.18
N VAL A 375 11.10 9.68 17.64
CA VAL A 375 10.67 8.29 17.43
C VAL A 375 9.34 8.06 18.14
N ALA A 376 9.24 8.53 19.39
CA ALA A 376 8.02 8.42 20.18
C ALA A 376 6.84 9.20 19.54
N ILE A 377 7.06 10.44 19.11
CA ILE A 377 6.04 11.26 18.43
C ILE A 377 5.59 10.59 17.12
N SER A 378 6.54 10.10 16.32
CA SER A 378 6.25 9.43 15.07
C SER A 378 5.44 8.14 15.26
N ALA A 379 5.82 7.31 16.22
CA ALA A 379 5.11 6.08 16.53
C ALA A 379 3.69 6.36 17.06
N LEU A 380 3.56 7.33 17.97
CA LEU A 380 2.27 7.77 18.49
C LEU A 380 1.36 8.28 17.37
N ALA A 381 1.89 9.08 16.45
CA ALA A 381 1.14 9.57 15.30
C ALA A 381 0.66 8.43 14.40
N ARG A 382 1.48 7.40 14.14
CA ARG A 382 1.06 6.23 13.36
C ARG A 382 -0.03 5.43 14.06
N ILE A 383 0.14 5.16 15.36
CA ILE A 383 -0.87 4.47 16.17
C ILE A 383 -2.19 5.26 16.13
N LEU A 384 -2.14 6.58 16.26
CA LEU A 384 -3.34 7.43 16.18
C LEU A 384 -4.00 7.35 14.80
N THR A 385 -3.23 7.37 13.71
CA THR A 385 -3.76 7.22 12.34
C THR A 385 -4.42 5.86 12.14
N VAL A 386 -3.83 4.79 12.65
CA VAL A 386 -4.45 3.44 12.65
C VAL A 386 -5.76 3.50 13.43
N MET A 387 -5.77 4.05 14.64
CA MET A 387 -6.99 4.14 15.45
C MET A 387 -8.09 4.94 14.74
N MET A 388 -7.76 6.08 14.14
CA MET A 388 -8.71 6.88 13.36
C MET A 388 -9.23 6.14 12.13
N THR A 389 -8.36 5.37 11.46
CA THR A 389 -8.75 4.50 10.35
C THR A 389 -9.77 3.47 10.80
N ALA A 390 -9.54 2.79 11.92
CA ALA A 390 -10.48 1.81 12.47
C ALA A 390 -11.84 2.43 12.85
N VAL A 391 -11.83 3.63 13.43
CA VAL A 391 -13.06 4.39 13.74
C VAL A 391 -13.80 4.78 12.46
N ALA A 392 -13.11 5.35 11.47
CA ALA A 392 -13.72 5.73 10.19
C ALA A 392 -14.35 4.54 9.45
N ASN A 393 -13.68 3.38 9.47
CA ASN A 393 -14.23 2.13 8.96
C ASN A 393 -15.51 1.72 9.68
N SER A 394 -15.52 1.80 11.00
CA SER A 394 -16.66 1.43 11.81
C SER A 394 -17.87 2.31 11.50
N VAL A 395 -17.65 3.62 11.31
CA VAL A 395 -18.69 4.57 10.86
C VAL A 395 -19.26 4.15 9.51
N LEU A 396 -18.42 3.82 8.52
CA LEU A 396 -18.89 3.34 7.22
C LEU A 396 -19.72 2.05 7.33
N PHE A 397 -19.27 1.09 8.13
CA PHE A 397 -19.97 -0.17 8.30
C PHE A 397 -21.29 -0.01 9.06
N ILE A 398 -21.37 0.93 10.01
CA ILE A 398 -22.64 1.27 10.67
C ILE A 398 -23.65 1.76 9.64
N VAL A 399 -23.25 2.68 8.75
CA VAL A 399 -24.12 3.27 7.72
C VAL A 399 -24.46 2.29 6.58
N ALA A 400 -23.66 1.26 6.34
CA ALA A 400 -23.91 0.30 5.27
C ALA A 400 -25.25 -0.45 5.47
N THR A 401 -26.14 -0.34 4.48
CA THR A 401 -27.47 -1.00 4.47
C THR A 401 -27.49 -2.30 3.67
N LYS A 402 -26.41 -2.61 2.94
CA LYS A 402 -26.28 -3.79 2.07
C LYS A 402 -24.90 -4.43 2.25
N PRO A 403 -24.80 -5.77 2.15
CA PRO A 403 -23.52 -6.47 2.27
C PRO A 403 -22.51 -6.03 1.21
N ASP A 404 -22.95 -5.80 -0.03
CA ASP A 404 -22.06 -5.33 -1.11
C ASP A 404 -21.41 -3.98 -0.78
N GLY A 405 -22.15 -3.09 -0.10
CA GLY A 405 -21.63 -1.81 0.37
C GLY A 405 -20.51 -1.99 1.39
N VAL A 406 -20.63 -2.96 2.29
CA VAL A 406 -19.59 -3.29 3.27
C VAL A 406 -18.30 -3.72 2.57
N TRP A 407 -18.38 -4.66 1.63
CA TRP A 407 -17.20 -5.16 0.93
C TRP A 407 -16.56 -4.13 0.00
N LEU A 408 -17.36 -3.24 -0.59
CA LEU A 408 -16.86 -2.10 -1.35
C LEU A 408 -16.11 -1.12 -0.44
N SER A 409 -16.63 -0.85 0.76
CA SER A 409 -15.92 -0.07 1.78
C SER A 409 -14.62 -0.74 2.23
N VAL A 410 -14.60 -2.05 2.47
CA VAL A 410 -13.36 -2.80 2.79
C VAL A 410 -12.32 -2.60 1.68
N THR A 411 -12.73 -2.69 0.41
CA THR A 411 -11.83 -2.54 -0.74
C THR A 411 -11.29 -1.11 -0.86
N ALA A 412 -12.17 -0.10 -0.72
CA ALA A 412 -11.76 1.30 -0.72
C ALA A 412 -10.75 1.61 0.39
N MET A 413 -10.91 0.96 1.54
CA MET A 413 -10.03 1.15 2.70
C MET A 413 -8.70 0.42 2.53
N GLY A 414 -8.71 -0.76 1.91
CA GLY A 414 -7.50 -1.42 1.43
C GLY A 414 -6.68 -0.51 0.50
N PHE A 415 -7.34 0.25 -0.38
CA PHE A 415 -6.67 1.25 -1.22
C PHE A 415 -6.05 2.40 -0.40
N VAL A 416 -6.76 2.92 0.60
CA VAL A 416 -6.24 3.99 1.49
C VAL A 416 -5.02 3.50 2.28
N THR A 417 -5.05 2.27 2.80
CA THR A 417 -3.90 1.68 3.52
C THR A 417 -2.73 1.39 2.59
N GLU A 418 -3.00 0.96 1.36
CA GLU A 418 -1.95 0.73 0.35
C GLU A 418 -1.36 2.02 -0.20
N LEU A 419 -2.04 3.17 -0.09
CA LEU A 419 -1.55 4.44 -0.62
C LEU A 419 -0.19 4.84 -0.02
N SER A 420 0.03 4.64 1.29
CA SER A 420 1.35 4.91 1.90
C SER A 420 2.44 4.00 1.36
N ARG A 421 2.13 2.70 1.19
CA ARG A 421 3.07 1.71 0.67
C ARG A 421 3.39 1.97 -0.80
N ALA A 422 2.37 2.30 -1.59
CA ALA A 422 2.49 2.63 -3.00
C ALA A 422 3.32 3.90 -3.23
N ILE A 423 3.09 4.97 -2.45
CA ILE A 423 3.89 6.20 -2.58
C ILE A 423 5.35 5.93 -2.19
N PHE A 424 5.59 5.12 -1.15
CA PHE A 424 6.95 4.71 -0.81
C PHE A 424 7.62 3.88 -1.93
N LYS A 425 6.88 2.92 -2.50
CA LYS A 425 7.35 2.12 -3.64
C LYS A 425 7.65 2.99 -4.86
N ILE A 426 6.81 3.99 -5.14
CA ILE A 426 7.02 4.97 -6.23
C ILE A 426 8.25 5.83 -5.92
N SER A 427 8.39 6.30 -4.68
CA SER A 427 9.56 7.05 -4.21
C SER A 427 10.84 6.24 -4.38
N LYS A 428 10.81 4.91 -4.16
CA LYS A 428 11.90 3.97 -4.39
C LYS A 428 12.20 3.75 -5.88
N SER A 429 11.18 3.78 -6.75
CA SER A 429 11.36 3.59 -8.21
C SER A 429 11.68 4.88 -9.00
N GLY A 430 11.45 6.07 -8.43
CA GLY A 430 11.69 7.37 -9.10
C GLY A 430 13.17 7.73 -9.21
N VAL A 431 13.52 8.89 -9.77
CA VAL A 431 14.93 9.34 -9.94
C VAL A 431 15.64 9.53 -8.58
N LEU A 432 14.96 10.09 -7.58
CA LEU A 432 15.39 10.11 -6.18
C LEU A 432 15.48 8.69 -5.60
N GLY A 433 14.52 7.85 -5.99
CA GLY A 433 14.50 6.43 -5.70
C GLY A 433 15.67 5.68 -6.27
N HIS A 434 16.15 5.96 -7.47
CA HIS A 434 17.26 5.20 -8.02
C HIS A 434 18.55 5.43 -7.22
N HIS A 435 18.73 6.60 -6.61
CA HIS A 435 19.80 6.84 -5.65
C HIS A 435 19.47 6.25 -4.28
N VAL A 436 18.31 6.55 -3.70
CA VAL A 436 17.92 6.06 -2.36
C VAL A 436 17.76 4.54 -2.35
N ALA A 437 17.02 3.96 -3.29
CA ALA A 437 16.94 2.54 -3.57
C ALA A 437 18.30 1.96 -3.88
N ARG A 438 19.16 2.47 -4.78
CA ARG A 438 20.51 1.87 -4.94
C ARG A 438 21.31 1.88 -3.64
N THR A 439 21.15 2.92 -2.82
CA THR A 439 21.76 2.99 -1.49
C THR A 439 21.07 2.05 -0.49
N MET A 440 19.76 1.81 -0.59
CA MET A 440 18.91 0.98 0.29
C MET A 440 18.75 -0.49 -0.16
N THR A 441 18.99 -0.83 -1.43
CA THR A 441 18.89 -2.17 -2.02
C THR A 441 20.24 -2.86 -1.93
N ASP A 442 21.35 -2.10 -1.96
CA ASP A 442 22.64 -2.59 -1.45
C ASP A 442 22.59 -2.81 0.07
N LEU A 443 21.58 -2.25 0.74
CA LEU A 443 21.26 -2.54 2.13
C LEU A 443 20.06 -3.50 2.23
N ASN A 444 20.20 -4.72 1.71
CA ASN A 444 19.24 -5.79 2.04
C ASN A 444 19.44 -6.17 3.51
N PHE A 445 18.69 -5.52 4.40
CA PHE A 445 18.80 -5.74 5.84
C PHE A 445 18.00 -6.95 6.28
N THR A 446 18.68 -8.05 6.52
CA THR A 446 18.27 -8.97 7.58
C THR A 446 19.06 -8.59 8.82
N LEU A 447 18.46 -7.82 9.73
CA LEU A 447 18.96 -7.68 11.11
C LEU A 447 18.88 -9.07 11.74
N SER A 448 19.95 -9.83 11.54
CA SER A 448 20.14 -11.16 12.05
C SER A 448 20.82 -10.98 13.39
N PHE A 449 20.07 -10.63 14.43
CA PHE A 449 20.59 -10.75 15.79
C PHE A 449 20.83 -12.25 16.00
N MET A 450 22.08 -12.70 15.88
CA MET A 450 22.40 -14.12 15.74
C MET A 450 22.08 -14.95 16.99
N SER A 451 21.76 -14.30 18.12
CA SER A 451 21.14 -14.94 19.27
C SER A 451 20.59 -13.87 20.20
N ASP A 452 19.31 -14.01 20.53
CA ASP A 452 18.61 -13.38 21.66
C ASP A 452 18.21 -11.90 21.49
N TYR A 453 17.04 -11.69 20.89
CA TYR A 453 16.24 -10.51 21.24
C TYR A 453 16.09 -10.46 22.76
N PRO A 454 16.06 -9.25 23.36
CA PRO A 454 15.76 -9.13 24.78
C PRO A 454 14.46 -9.88 25.10
N TRP A 455 14.42 -10.53 26.25
CA TRP A 455 13.29 -11.36 26.68
C TRP A 455 11.93 -10.62 26.65
N TRP A 456 11.94 -9.28 26.74
CA TRP A 456 10.74 -8.44 26.69
C TRP A 456 10.20 -8.22 25.27
N PHE A 457 10.96 -8.51 24.21
CA PHE A 457 10.59 -8.24 22.83
C PHE A 457 9.36 -9.06 22.40
N LEU A 458 9.40 -10.37 22.62
CA LEU A 458 8.31 -11.27 22.27
C LEU A 458 7.01 -10.98 23.06
N PRO A 459 7.05 -10.76 24.40
CA PRO A 459 5.89 -10.30 25.17
C PRO A 459 5.26 -9.00 24.66
N ILE A 460 6.04 -7.97 24.34
CA ILE A 460 5.50 -6.70 23.82
C ILE A 460 4.82 -6.91 22.48
N ARG A 461 5.44 -7.70 21.59
CA ARG A 461 4.88 -8.07 20.29
C ARG A 461 3.53 -8.78 20.46
N HIS A 462 3.44 -9.75 21.37
CA HIS A 462 2.18 -10.45 21.65
C HIS A 462 1.14 -9.53 22.29
N LEU A 463 1.54 -8.67 23.24
CA LEU A 463 0.66 -7.70 23.87
C LEU A 463 0.06 -6.76 22.82
N ALA A 464 0.86 -6.27 21.88
CA ALA A 464 0.39 -5.41 20.78
C ALA A 464 -0.61 -6.14 19.87
N HIS A 465 -0.34 -7.40 19.49
CA HIS A 465 -1.29 -8.21 18.72
C HIS A 465 -2.59 -8.43 19.50
N CYS A 466 -2.50 -8.83 20.77
CA CYS A 466 -3.68 -9.07 21.61
C CYS A 466 -4.50 -7.79 21.80
N ALA A 467 -3.84 -6.64 22.01
CA ALA A 467 -4.51 -5.35 22.14
C ALA A 467 -5.22 -4.96 20.84
N LEU A 468 -4.55 -5.11 19.69
CA LEU A 468 -5.14 -4.83 18.39
C LEU A 468 -6.33 -5.75 18.10
N PHE A 469 -6.16 -7.07 18.16
CA PHE A 469 -7.24 -8.01 17.88
C PHE A 469 -8.38 -7.89 18.89
N GLY A 470 -8.08 -7.65 20.16
CA GLY A 470 -9.09 -7.36 21.18
C GLY A 470 -9.90 -6.11 20.82
N PHE A 471 -9.23 -5.03 20.44
CA PHE A 471 -9.88 -3.81 19.95
C PHE A 471 -10.75 -4.08 18.73
N MET A 472 -10.26 -4.80 17.72
CA MET A 472 -11.02 -5.12 16.52
C MET A 472 -12.23 -6.02 16.81
N ILE A 473 -12.13 -6.96 17.75
CA ILE A 473 -13.25 -7.80 18.19
C ILE A 473 -14.31 -6.96 18.89
N VAL A 474 -13.91 -6.02 19.76
CA VAL A 474 -14.84 -5.09 20.42
C VAL A 474 -15.60 -4.26 19.39
N PHE A 475 -14.91 -3.69 18.42
CA PHE A 475 -15.55 -2.91 17.35
C PHE A 475 -16.41 -3.78 16.42
N ALA A 476 -15.98 -4.98 16.07
CA ALA A 476 -16.77 -5.90 15.25
C ALA A 476 -18.06 -6.28 15.98
N THR A 477 -17.98 -6.53 17.28
CA THR A 477 -19.12 -6.82 18.15
C THR A 477 -20.05 -5.61 18.24
N PHE A 478 -19.50 -4.41 18.44
CA PHE A 478 -20.27 -3.17 18.46
C PHE A 478 -21.04 -2.98 17.16
N VAL A 479 -20.35 -2.99 16.01
CA VAL A 479 -20.98 -2.82 14.69
C VAL A 479 -21.98 -3.94 14.39
N PHE A 480 -21.72 -5.17 14.86
CA PHE A 480 -22.66 -6.28 14.73
C PHE A 480 -23.98 -6.02 15.47
N PHE A 481 -23.95 -5.48 16.68
CA PHE A 481 -25.17 -5.22 17.45
C PHE A 481 -25.87 -3.90 17.11
N MET A 482 -25.23 -3.03 16.33
CA MET A 482 -25.81 -1.74 15.95
C MET A 482 -27.06 -1.92 15.07
N PRO A 483 -28.24 -1.44 15.51
CA PRO A 483 -29.49 -1.67 14.78
C PRO A 483 -29.49 -0.94 13.44
N VAL A 484 -30.03 -1.60 12.40
CA VAL A 484 -30.25 -0.96 11.09
C VAL A 484 -31.44 -0.02 11.20
N GLN A 485 -31.25 1.23 10.77
CA GLN A 485 -32.33 2.22 10.79
C GLN A 485 -33.42 1.87 9.79
N VAL A 486 -34.67 1.86 10.24
CA VAL A 486 -35.85 1.66 9.39
C VAL A 486 -36.47 3.02 9.10
N CYS A 487 -36.82 3.27 7.84
CA CYS A 487 -37.41 4.54 7.44
C CYS A 487 -38.76 4.76 8.14
N PRO A 488 -39.03 5.96 8.68
CA PRO A 488 -40.33 6.32 9.24
C PRO A 488 -41.47 6.09 8.24
N ALA A 489 -42.61 5.55 8.71
CA ALA A 489 -43.75 5.22 7.86
C ALA A 489 -44.47 6.46 7.29
N ASP A 490 -44.31 7.61 7.93
CA ASP A 490 -44.83 8.92 7.53
C ASP A 490 -43.98 9.59 6.42
N GLY A 491 -42.83 9.01 6.06
CA GLY A 491 -41.91 9.56 5.08
C GLY A 491 -41.03 10.69 5.61
N SER A 492 -41.02 10.93 6.93
CA SER A 492 -40.07 11.87 7.51
C SER A 492 -38.63 11.37 7.31
N PRO A 493 -37.62 12.26 7.22
CA PRO A 493 -36.22 11.82 7.21
C PRO A 493 -35.93 11.02 8.49
N ALA A 494 -35.18 9.92 8.35
CA ALA A 494 -34.72 9.17 9.52
C ALA A 494 -33.75 10.06 10.33
N GLY A 495 -33.80 9.97 11.66
CA GLY A 495 -32.82 10.66 12.49
C GLY A 495 -31.42 10.10 12.26
N ASN A 496 -30.39 10.94 12.28
CA ASN A 496 -29.01 10.47 12.10
C ASN A 496 -28.63 9.47 13.21
N VAL A 497 -28.18 8.26 12.83
CA VAL A 497 -27.82 7.18 13.76
C VAL A 497 -26.77 7.62 14.77
N PHE A 498 -25.85 8.51 14.36
CA PHE A 498 -24.76 8.99 15.20
C PHE A 498 -25.23 9.92 16.31
N ASN A 499 -26.37 10.59 16.19
CA ASN A 499 -26.92 11.40 17.29
C ASN A 499 -27.27 10.56 18.52
N THR A 500 -27.52 9.26 18.32
CA THR A 500 -27.79 8.32 19.43
C THR A 500 -26.49 7.72 19.99
N ILE A 501 -25.45 7.62 19.16
CA ILE A 501 -24.18 6.94 19.49
C ILE A 501 -23.18 7.90 20.14
N LEU A 502 -23.06 9.13 19.63
CA LEU A 502 -22.09 10.15 20.07
C LEU A 502 -22.04 10.39 21.58
N PRO A 503 -23.15 10.32 22.35
CA PRO A 503 -23.09 10.44 23.81
C PRO A 503 -22.36 9.28 24.53
N PHE A 504 -22.16 8.15 23.85
CA PHE A 504 -21.55 6.94 24.40
C PHE A 504 -20.13 6.66 23.87
N MET A 505 -19.68 7.42 22.86
CA MET A 505 -18.31 7.41 22.34
C MET A 505 -17.51 8.55 22.98
#